data_AF-A0A419EW93-F1
#
_entry.id   AF-A0A419EW93-F1
#
_cell.length_a   1.000
_cell.length_b   1.000
_cell.length_c   1.000
_cell.angle_alpha   90.00
_cell.angle_beta   90.00
_cell.angle_gamma   90.00
#
_symmetry.space_group_name_H-M   'P 1'
#
loop_
_entity.id
_entity.type
_entity.pdbx_description
1 polymer ?
#
loop_
_entity_poly.entity_id
_entity_poly.type
_entity_poly.pdbx_seq_one_letter_code
_entity_poly.pdbx_strand_id
1 'polypeptide(L)'
;MKARNLMGALALAIVAIVFVPADAWTDDGNRLKILESRLVALESENAALREQVADLKATILPAVAIGALVKVVEGEINGLAGPHLIIEGANLHVRSGSGRTDDNGALTGLGNLVIGYNELSGTPVLGRTGSHNLIVGRWHEYSSFGGLVAGSRNTISGPNSSVTGGAGNTASGYASGVGGGRWNVASADYASASGGYENTASGYASSVSGGQSNEASGTSASVSGGYENTSSGYASGVGGGRGNLAGADYASVSGGYENTASGYASSVSGGQSNEASGTSASVSGGYENTASGDAASVGGGQWNLASNYYASVSGGYENTASGYAASMSGGRSNQASGTSASVSGGYDNTASGDLASVSGGQSNEASGSYDWRGGSCYFCEE
;
A
#
# COMPACT_ATOMS: atom_id res chain seq x y z
N MET A 1 -148.62 13.70 27.19
CA MET A 1 -148.54 14.63 28.34
C MET A 1 -147.44 14.11 29.27
N LYS A 2 -146.36 14.88 29.45
CA LYS A 2 -145.27 14.77 30.46
C LYS A 2 -144.38 13.51 30.55
N ALA A 3 -143.14 13.68 30.05
CA ALA A 3 -141.87 13.79 30.80
C ALA A 3 -140.95 12.55 31.11
N ARG A 4 -139.79 12.58 30.41
CA ARG A 4 -138.37 12.50 30.88
C ARG A 4 -137.61 11.15 30.96
N ASN A 5 -136.35 11.27 30.48
CA ASN A 5 -135.12 10.50 30.73
C ASN A 5 -134.82 9.25 29.88
N LEU A 6 -133.99 9.40 28.83
CA LEU A 6 -132.54 9.17 28.89
C LEU A 6 -131.91 9.46 27.50
N MET A 7 -131.06 10.48 27.40
CA MET A 7 -130.05 10.58 26.34
C MET A 7 -128.81 9.82 26.81
N GLY A 8 -128.18 9.04 25.91
CA GLY A 8 -126.78 8.60 26.09
C GLY A 8 -126.53 7.13 25.78
N ALA A 9 -126.28 6.80 24.51
CA ALA A 9 -125.40 5.70 24.11
C ALA A 9 -125.03 5.89 22.63
N LEU A 10 -123.99 6.70 22.45
CA LEU A 10 -123.33 7.09 21.21
C LEU A 10 -122.59 5.88 20.60
N ALA A 11 -122.54 5.83 19.27
CA ALA A 11 -121.76 4.93 18.45
C ALA A 11 -120.27 4.85 18.84
N LEU A 12 -119.70 3.63 18.88
CA LEU A 12 -118.31 3.33 18.46
C LEU A 12 -118.00 1.83 18.65
N ALA A 13 -118.01 1.03 17.59
CA ALA A 13 -117.32 -0.25 17.55
C ALA A 13 -115.99 -0.04 16.84
N ILE A 14 -114.95 0.22 17.63
CA ILE A 14 -113.57 0.42 17.19
C ILE A 14 -113.02 -0.91 16.68
N VAL A 15 -112.48 -0.90 15.46
CA VAL A 15 -111.56 -1.91 14.92
C VAL A 15 -110.39 -2.04 15.89
N ALA A 16 -110.25 -3.21 16.51
CA ALA A 16 -109.12 -3.57 17.36
C ALA A 16 -107.85 -3.69 16.50
N ILE A 17 -107.22 -2.55 16.22
CA ILE A 17 -105.80 -2.51 15.94
C ILE A 17 -105.13 -2.94 17.24
N VAL A 18 -104.43 -4.08 17.21
CA VAL A 18 -103.46 -4.44 18.25
C VAL A 18 -102.45 -3.30 18.28
N PHE A 19 -102.69 -2.34 19.17
CA PHE A 19 -101.73 -1.30 19.51
C PHE A 19 -100.58 -2.04 20.20
N VAL A 20 -99.58 -2.43 19.42
CA VAL A 20 -98.26 -2.61 19.99
C VAL A 20 -97.93 -1.26 20.64
N PRO A 21 -97.64 -1.21 21.94
CA PRO A 21 -97.38 0.04 22.63
C PRO A 21 -96.31 0.82 21.86
N ALA A 22 -96.51 2.13 21.68
CA ALA A 22 -95.57 3.00 20.96
C ALA A 22 -94.15 2.94 21.56
N ASP A 23 -94.09 2.56 22.83
CA ASP A 23 -92.95 2.24 23.69
C ASP A 23 -92.14 1.01 23.21
N ALA A 24 -92.79 -0.02 22.64
CA ALA A 24 -92.10 -1.17 22.07
C ALA A 24 -91.46 -0.89 20.69
N TRP A 25 -92.08 -0.01 19.89
CA TRP A 25 -91.50 0.45 18.61
C TRP A 25 -90.35 1.43 18.81
N THR A 26 -90.39 2.21 19.90
CA THR A 26 -89.29 3.11 20.27
C THR A 26 -88.12 2.37 20.90
N ASP A 27 -88.34 1.28 21.64
CA ASP A 27 -87.26 0.39 22.10
C ASP A 27 -86.58 -0.32 20.92
N ASP A 28 -87.35 -0.91 19.99
CA ASP A 28 -86.79 -1.54 18.78
C ASP A 28 -86.07 -0.54 17.86
N GLY A 29 -86.62 0.67 17.69
CA GLY A 29 -85.97 1.75 16.92
C GLY A 29 -84.69 2.28 17.56
N ASN A 30 -84.62 2.34 18.90
CA ASN A 30 -83.41 2.70 19.62
C ASN A 30 -82.35 1.57 19.54
N ARG A 31 -82.77 0.31 19.64
CA ARG A 31 -81.90 -0.86 19.44
C ARG A 31 -81.33 -0.90 18.03
N LEU A 32 -82.13 -0.57 17.01
CA LEU A 32 -81.69 -0.49 15.63
C LEU A 32 -80.64 0.61 15.41
N LYS A 33 -80.85 1.82 15.95
CA LYS A 33 -79.85 2.91 15.90
C LYS A 33 -78.54 2.55 16.60
N ILE A 34 -78.62 1.85 17.74
CA ILE A 34 -77.42 1.36 18.44
C ILE A 34 -76.69 0.34 17.58
N LEU A 35 -77.41 -0.59 16.94
CA LEU A 35 -76.82 -1.58 16.03
C LEU A 35 -76.18 -0.94 14.80
N GLU A 36 -76.83 0.05 14.18
CA GLU A 36 -76.27 0.81 13.05
C GLU A 36 -75.00 1.57 13.45
N SER A 37 -74.98 2.21 14.62
CA SER A 37 -73.77 2.89 15.12
C SER A 37 -72.61 1.92 15.37
N ARG A 38 -72.90 0.71 15.87
CA ARG A 38 -71.91 -0.35 16.06
C ARG A 38 -71.42 -0.91 14.73
N LEU A 39 -72.29 -1.04 13.73
CA LEU A 39 -71.92 -1.49 12.40
C LEU A 39 -70.93 -0.52 11.73
N VAL A 40 -71.23 0.79 11.78
CA VAL A 40 -70.34 1.82 11.25
C VAL A 40 -68.98 1.82 11.98
N ALA A 41 -68.99 1.65 13.30
CA ALA A 41 -67.74 1.52 14.08
C ALA A 41 -66.92 0.28 13.67
N LEU A 42 -67.57 -0.88 13.50
CA LEU A 42 -66.95 -2.12 13.04
C LEU A 42 -66.41 -2.04 11.61
N GLU A 43 -67.09 -1.33 10.73
CA GLU A 43 -66.65 -1.08 9.36
C GLU A 43 -65.41 -0.18 9.35
N SER A 44 -65.40 0.88 10.17
CA SER A 44 -64.24 1.75 10.35
C SER A 44 -63.04 1.00 10.93
N GLU A 45 -63.26 0.12 11.92
CA GLU A 45 -62.19 -0.69 12.52
C GLU A 45 -61.65 -1.71 11.50
N ASN A 46 -62.51 -2.35 10.71
CA ASN A 46 -62.08 -3.24 9.62
C ASN A 46 -61.27 -2.50 8.55
N ALA A 47 -61.65 -1.27 8.21
CA ALA A 47 -60.89 -0.46 7.26
C ALA A 47 -59.48 -0.17 7.80
N ALA A 48 -59.37 0.23 9.07
CA ALA A 48 -58.09 0.48 9.75
C ALA A 48 -57.23 -0.80 9.85
N LEU A 49 -57.82 -1.94 10.20
CA LEU A 49 -57.12 -3.23 10.24
C LEU A 49 -56.61 -3.67 8.86
N ARG A 50 -57.38 -3.44 7.80
CA ARG A 50 -56.96 -3.73 6.42
C ARG A 50 -55.77 -2.87 6.01
N GLU A 51 -55.78 -1.59 6.39
CA GLU A 51 -54.67 -0.67 6.16
C GLU A 51 -53.41 -1.13 6.92
N GLN A 52 -53.54 -1.49 8.21
CA GLN A 52 -52.44 -2.03 9.01
C GLN A 52 -51.86 -3.32 8.40
N VAL A 53 -52.70 -4.25 7.93
CA VAL A 53 -52.23 -5.50 7.29
C VAL A 53 -51.51 -5.22 5.97
N ALA A 54 -51.97 -4.23 5.19
CA ALA A 54 -51.29 -3.82 3.96
C ALA A 54 -49.90 -3.24 4.26
N ASP A 55 -49.81 -2.38 5.26
CA ASP A 55 -48.57 -1.75 5.71
C ASP A 55 -47.57 -2.78 6.29
N LEU A 56 -48.09 -3.73 7.08
CA LEU A 56 -47.30 -4.83 7.63
C LEU A 56 -46.77 -5.75 6.52
N LYS A 57 -47.59 -6.07 5.51
CA LYS A 57 -47.14 -6.87 4.35
C LYS A 57 -46.04 -6.15 3.57
N ALA A 58 -46.19 -4.85 3.32
CA ALA A 58 -45.18 -4.05 2.64
C ALA A 58 -43.84 -4.02 3.39
N THR A 59 -43.89 -4.00 4.72
CA THR A 59 -42.71 -3.96 5.60
C THR A 59 -42.06 -5.33 5.79
N ILE A 60 -42.85 -6.41 5.90
CA ILE A 60 -42.37 -7.76 6.21
C ILE A 60 -41.82 -8.50 4.97
N LEU A 61 -42.38 -8.28 3.77
CA LEU A 61 -41.97 -8.99 2.56
C LEU A 61 -40.45 -8.89 2.26
N PRO A 62 -39.80 -7.72 2.35
CA PRO A 62 -38.35 -7.60 2.19
C PRO A 62 -37.57 -8.34 3.29
N ALA A 63 -38.05 -8.31 4.54
CA ALA A 63 -37.40 -8.99 5.66
C ALA A 63 -37.49 -10.52 5.54
N VAL A 64 -38.62 -11.05 5.06
CA VAL A 64 -38.81 -12.49 4.78
C VAL A 64 -37.87 -12.95 3.66
N ALA A 65 -37.61 -12.12 2.65
CA ALA A 65 -36.68 -12.43 1.58
C ALA A 65 -35.22 -12.58 2.09
N ILE A 66 -34.80 -11.76 3.05
CA ILE A 66 -33.50 -11.88 3.71
C ILE A 66 -33.44 -13.16 4.56
N GLY A 67 -34.51 -13.49 5.29
CA GLY A 67 -34.59 -14.68 6.13
C GLY A 67 -34.45 -16.02 5.38
N ALA A 68 -34.64 -16.03 4.05
CA ALA A 68 -34.38 -17.20 3.22
C ALA A 68 -32.87 -17.44 2.96
N LEU A 69 -32.05 -16.39 3.03
CA LEU A 69 -30.62 -16.43 2.71
C LEU A 69 -29.71 -16.28 3.94
N VAL A 70 -30.24 -15.67 5.01
CA VAL A 70 -29.48 -15.34 6.22
C VAL A 70 -30.00 -16.15 7.40
N LYS A 71 -29.10 -16.90 8.04
CA LYS A 71 -29.38 -17.72 9.23
C LYS A 71 -28.59 -17.20 10.41
N VAL A 72 -29.24 -17.14 11.58
CA VAL A 72 -28.55 -16.96 12.86
C VAL A 72 -28.41 -18.34 13.50
N VAL A 73 -27.18 -18.78 13.73
CA VAL A 73 -26.90 -20.07 14.37
C VAL A 73 -26.27 -19.81 15.73
N GLU A 74 -26.95 -20.28 16.77
CA GLU A 74 -26.46 -20.23 18.15
C GLU A 74 -25.47 -21.36 18.42
N GLY A 75 -24.66 -21.20 19.47
CA GLY A 75 -23.65 -22.19 19.88
C GLY A 75 -22.32 -22.03 19.15
N GLU A 76 -21.49 -23.06 19.19
CA GLU A 76 -20.14 -23.04 18.60
C GLU A 76 -20.14 -23.66 17.20
N ILE A 77 -19.53 -22.99 16.22
CA ILE A 77 -19.23 -23.56 14.89
C ILE A 77 -17.71 -23.58 14.72
N ASN A 78 -17.14 -24.77 14.55
CA ASN A 78 -15.71 -24.99 14.30
C ASN A 78 -14.76 -24.29 15.30
N GLY A 79 -15.07 -24.28 16.61
CA GLY A 79 -14.22 -23.60 17.60
C GLY A 79 -14.55 -22.13 17.86
N LEU A 80 -15.40 -21.50 17.04
CA LEU A 80 -15.78 -20.10 17.18
C LEU A 80 -17.08 -19.97 17.97
N ALA A 81 -17.08 -19.15 19.02
CA ALA A 81 -18.28 -18.87 19.78
C ALA A 81 -19.30 -18.08 18.93
N GLY A 82 -20.55 -18.55 18.94
CA GLY A 82 -21.67 -17.84 18.33
C GLY A 82 -22.21 -16.69 19.18
N PRO A 83 -23.31 -16.06 18.74
CA PRO A 83 -24.10 -16.40 17.55
C PRO A 83 -23.37 -16.14 16.24
N HIS A 84 -23.64 -16.97 15.23
CA HIS A 84 -23.10 -16.86 13.88
C HIS A 84 -24.15 -16.33 12.91
N LEU A 85 -23.82 -15.31 12.14
CA LEU A 85 -24.61 -14.87 11.00
C LEU A 85 -24.07 -15.55 9.73
N ILE A 86 -24.85 -16.45 9.14
CA ILE A 86 -24.46 -17.22 7.95
C ILE A 86 -25.29 -16.78 6.75
N ILE A 87 -24.62 -16.44 5.66
CA ILE A 87 -25.22 -16.14 4.36
C ILE A 87 -24.99 -17.36 3.45
N GLU A 88 -26.06 -18.05 3.06
CA GLU A 88 -25.99 -19.22 2.17
C GLU A 88 -26.63 -18.93 0.82
N GLY A 89 -25.98 -19.34 -0.27
CA GLY A 89 -26.50 -19.17 -1.63
C GLY A 89 -26.56 -17.71 -2.13
N ALA A 90 -25.86 -16.78 -1.45
CA ALA A 90 -25.85 -15.35 -1.80
C ALA A 90 -24.47 -14.70 -1.63
N ASN A 91 -24.21 -13.64 -2.39
CA ASN A 91 -23.03 -12.77 -2.24
C ASN A 91 -23.38 -11.56 -1.37
N LEU A 92 -22.43 -11.08 -0.56
CA LEU A 92 -22.57 -9.83 0.19
C LEU A 92 -21.98 -8.65 -0.59
N HIS A 93 -22.82 -7.67 -0.95
CA HIS A 93 -22.39 -6.42 -1.58
C HIS A 93 -22.53 -5.28 -0.57
N VAL A 94 -21.41 -4.67 -0.17
CA VAL A 94 -21.38 -3.43 0.62
C VAL A 94 -21.12 -2.26 -0.32
N ARG A 95 -22.08 -1.33 -0.45
CA ARG A 95 -22.04 -0.25 -1.44
C ARG A 95 -22.27 1.09 -0.77
N SER A 96 -21.65 2.15 -1.28
CA SER A 96 -21.92 3.52 -0.85
C SER A 96 -23.26 4.08 -1.34
N GLY A 97 -23.80 3.50 -2.43
CA GLY A 97 -25.00 3.99 -3.11
C GLY A 97 -24.74 4.99 -4.24
N SER A 98 -23.48 5.35 -4.49
CA SER A 98 -23.09 6.29 -5.55
C SER A 98 -23.18 5.72 -6.97
N GLY A 99 -23.27 4.39 -7.10
CA GLY A 99 -23.28 3.67 -8.38
C GLY A 99 -21.90 3.35 -8.96
N ARG A 100 -20.79 3.75 -8.31
CA ARG A 100 -19.40 3.49 -8.75
C ARG A 100 -18.45 3.26 -7.57
N THR A 101 -17.36 2.53 -7.79
CA THR A 101 -16.33 2.27 -6.76
C THR A 101 -15.58 3.53 -6.31
N ASP A 102 -15.37 4.47 -7.22
CA ASP A 102 -14.69 5.75 -6.96
C ASP A 102 -15.60 6.80 -6.29
N ASP A 103 -16.84 6.44 -5.94
CA ASP A 103 -17.85 7.37 -5.43
C ASP A 103 -18.10 8.60 -6.30
N ASN A 104 -17.92 8.48 -7.62
CA ASN A 104 -17.93 9.62 -8.54
C ASN A 104 -16.93 10.73 -8.13
N GLY A 105 -15.86 10.36 -7.40
CA GLY A 105 -14.85 11.28 -6.85
C GLY A 105 -15.25 11.96 -5.54
N ALA A 106 -16.47 11.77 -5.02
CA ALA A 106 -16.93 12.46 -3.81
C ALA A 106 -16.43 11.82 -2.50
N LEU A 107 -16.10 10.51 -2.53
CA LEU A 107 -15.64 9.71 -1.40
C LEU A 107 -16.51 9.92 -0.14
N THR A 108 -17.65 9.24 -0.12
CA THR A 108 -18.69 9.43 0.91
C THR A 108 -18.35 8.85 2.29
N GLY A 109 -17.24 8.12 2.41
CA GLY A 109 -16.93 7.32 3.60
C GLY A 109 -17.77 6.03 3.74
N LEU A 110 -18.67 5.74 2.80
CA LEU A 110 -19.57 4.59 2.83
C LEU A 110 -19.07 3.43 1.94
N GLY A 111 -19.71 2.26 2.03
CA GLY A 111 -19.32 1.08 1.26
C GLY A 111 -18.16 0.28 1.84
N ASN A 112 -17.66 0.65 3.02
CA ASN A 112 -16.55 -0.02 3.70
C ASN A 112 -17.03 -1.25 4.51
N LEU A 113 -16.20 -2.31 4.57
CA LEU A 113 -16.37 -3.42 5.51
C LEU A 113 -15.36 -3.29 6.66
N VAL A 114 -15.85 -3.10 7.88
CA VAL A 114 -15.03 -2.96 9.10
C VAL A 114 -15.17 -4.22 9.95
N ILE A 115 -14.06 -4.89 10.26
CA ILE A 115 -14.01 -6.04 11.16
C ILE A 115 -13.44 -5.60 12.51
N GLY A 116 -14.27 -5.69 13.55
CA GLY A 116 -13.97 -5.14 14.88
C GLY A 116 -14.29 -3.64 14.94
N TYR A 117 -13.42 -2.86 15.56
CA TYR A 117 -13.52 -1.41 15.64
C TYR A 117 -12.29 -0.76 15.01
N ASN A 118 -12.48 0.45 14.48
CA ASN A 118 -11.38 1.34 14.14
C ASN A 118 -11.41 2.51 15.13
N GLU A 119 -10.87 2.32 16.33
CA GLU A 119 -10.97 3.27 17.44
C GLU A 119 -10.32 4.62 17.10
N LEU A 120 -10.64 5.66 17.87
CA LEU A 120 -9.96 6.96 17.79
C LEU A 120 -8.69 6.94 18.67
N SER A 121 -7.66 7.68 18.25
CA SER A 121 -6.38 7.81 18.98
C SER A 121 -6.37 9.02 19.94
N GLY A 122 -7.53 9.42 20.49
CA GLY A 122 -7.62 10.59 21.39
C GLY A 122 -7.62 11.97 20.70
N THR A 123 -7.40 12.03 19.38
CA THR A 123 -7.58 13.23 18.54
C THR A 123 -8.56 12.94 17.39
N PRO A 124 -9.34 13.92 16.91
CA PRO A 124 -10.24 13.73 15.78
C PRO A 124 -9.44 13.33 14.53
N VAL A 125 -9.82 12.21 13.92
CA VAL A 125 -9.18 11.66 12.72
C VAL A 125 -9.82 12.28 11.49
N LEU A 126 -9.08 13.11 10.75
CA LEU A 126 -9.54 13.76 9.52
C LEU A 126 -9.45 12.85 8.28
N GLY A 127 -8.86 11.65 8.41
CA GLY A 127 -8.47 10.79 7.29
C GLY A 127 -9.35 9.57 7.03
N ARG A 128 -10.64 9.55 7.39
CA ARG A 128 -11.55 8.39 7.17
C ARG A 128 -12.68 8.69 6.19
N THR A 129 -12.34 9.29 5.06
CA THR A 129 -13.28 9.69 4.01
C THR A 129 -13.41 8.65 2.90
N GLY A 130 -12.52 7.67 2.87
CA GLY A 130 -12.46 6.66 1.82
C GLY A 130 -13.67 5.73 1.77
N SER A 131 -13.95 5.17 0.60
CA SER A 131 -15.07 4.27 0.34
C SER A 131 -14.61 2.89 -0.15
N HIS A 132 -15.44 1.86 -0.02
CA HIS A 132 -15.14 0.53 -0.57
C HIS A 132 -13.82 -0.11 -0.10
N ASN A 133 -13.44 0.11 1.15
CA ASN A 133 -12.25 -0.47 1.77
C ASN A 133 -12.59 -1.65 2.70
N LEU A 134 -11.62 -2.54 2.92
CA LEU A 134 -11.64 -3.54 4.00
C LEU A 134 -10.73 -3.09 5.14
N ILE A 135 -11.29 -2.93 6.33
CA ILE A 135 -10.61 -2.38 7.52
C ILE A 135 -10.61 -3.42 8.64
N VAL A 136 -9.42 -3.75 9.15
CA VAL A 136 -9.23 -4.74 10.22
C VAL A 136 -8.25 -4.23 11.28
N GLY A 137 -8.77 -3.80 12.43
CA GLY A 137 -7.96 -3.28 13.53
C GLY A 137 -8.09 -1.77 13.74
N ARG A 138 -7.12 -1.19 14.46
CA ARG A 138 -7.31 0.08 15.18
C ARG A 138 -6.55 1.26 14.60
N TRP A 139 -7.09 2.47 14.76
CA TRP A 139 -6.45 3.74 14.42
C TRP A 139 -6.05 3.92 12.96
N HIS A 140 -6.70 3.22 12.03
CA HIS A 140 -6.44 3.34 10.61
C HIS A 140 -6.99 4.64 10.02
N GLU A 141 -6.28 5.15 9.03
CA GLU A 141 -6.70 6.22 8.12
C GLU A 141 -6.86 5.65 6.72
N TYR A 142 -7.95 6.03 6.05
CA TYR A 142 -8.26 5.65 4.69
C TYR A 142 -9.02 6.78 4.01
N SER A 143 -8.40 7.41 3.01
CA SER A 143 -8.94 8.60 2.34
C SER A 143 -9.18 8.39 0.85
N SER A 144 -9.13 7.14 0.37
CA SER A 144 -9.35 6.76 -1.02
C SER A 144 -10.23 5.52 -1.10
N PHE A 145 -10.21 4.80 -2.21
CA PHE A 145 -11.12 3.68 -2.46
C PHE A 145 -10.43 2.38 -2.85
N GLY A 146 -11.13 1.26 -2.65
CA GLY A 146 -10.71 -0.06 -3.10
C GLY A 146 -9.51 -0.63 -2.33
N GLY A 147 -9.23 -0.11 -1.14
CA GLY A 147 -8.06 -0.48 -0.36
C GLY A 147 -8.30 -1.54 0.72
N LEU A 148 -7.20 -2.10 1.19
CA LEU A 148 -7.15 -3.02 2.33
C LEU A 148 -6.25 -2.43 3.40
N VAL A 149 -6.72 -2.35 4.64
CA VAL A 149 -5.90 -1.87 5.75
C VAL A 149 -6.11 -2.75 6.98
N ALA A 150 -5.03 -3.37 7.45
CA ALA A 150 -5.03 -4.21 8.63
C ALA A 150 -3.92 -3.85 9.61
N GLY A 151 -4.11 -4.11 10.91
CA GLY A 151 -3.09 -3.94 11.96
C GLY A 151 -3.39 -2.76 12.90
N SER A 152 -2.44 -1.84 13.07
CA SER A 152 -2.62 -0.68 13.94
C SER A 152 -2.01 0.60 13.36
N ARG A 153 -2.78 1.69 13.31
CA ARG A 153 -2.26 3.01 12.90
C ARG A 153 -1.62 3.01 11.51
N ASN A 154 -2.23 2.29 10.57
CA ASN A 154 -1.82 2.29 9.17
C ASN A 154 -2.68 3.24 8.33
N THR A 155 -2.09 3.83 7.30
CA THR A 155 -2.73 4.81 6.41
C THR A 155 -2.75 4.29 4.97
N ILE A 156 -3.92 4.29 4.34
CA ILE A 156 -4.09 4.05 2.90
C ILE A 156 -4.74 5.27 2.23
N SER A 157 -4.04 5.96 1.35
CA SER A 157 -4.55 7.19 0.71
C SER A 157 -4.50 7.17 -0.82
N GLY A 158 -3.89 6.14 -1.41
CA GLY A 158 -3.90 5.91 -2.85
C GLY A 158 -5.07 5.03 -3.29
N PRO A 159 -5.60 5.18 -4.51
CA PRO A 159 -6.61 4.25 -5.04
C PRO A 159 -6.04 2.84 -5.11
N ASN A 160 -6.82 1.84 -4.70
CA ASN A 160 -6.45 0.43 -4.68
C ASN A 160 -5.17 0.14 -3.85
N SER A 161 -4.81 1.02 -2.92
CA SER A 161 -3.63 0.84 -2.06
C SER A 161 -3.90 -0.15 -0.94
N SER A 162 -2.87 -0.85 -0.48
CA SER A 162 -3.02 -1.87 0.56
C SER A 162 -1.93 -1.82 1.62
N VAL A 163 -2.33 -2.04 2.86
CA VAL A 163 -1.45 -2.35 3.98
C VAL A 163 -1.97 -3.59 4.67
N THR A 164 -1.29 -4.72 4.50
CA THR A 164 -1.80 -6.04 4.94
C THR A 164 -1.55 -6.35 6.42
N GLY A 165 -0.80 -5.51 7.14
CA GLY A 165 -0.56 -5.68 8.56
C GLY A 165 0.42 -4.66 9.15
N GLY A 166 0.92 -4.96 10.35
CA GLY A 166 1.94 -4.15 11.01
C GLY A 166 1.41 -2.86 11.63
N ALA A 167 2.30 -1.90 11.89
CA ALA A 167 1.92 -0.65 12.54
C ALA A 167 2.63 0.61 12.03
N GLY A 168 1.88 1.70 11.86
CA GLY A 168 2.46 2.98 11.41
C GLY A 168 2.84 3.01 9.93
N ASN A 169 2.37 2.07 9.12
CA ASN A 169 2.71 1.98 7.70
C ASN A 169 1.83 2.90 6.86
N THR A 170 2.34 3.37 5.72
CA THR A 170 1.61 4.26 4.79
C THR A 170 1.72 3.77 3.35
N ALA A 171 0.58 3.60 2.68
CA ALA A 171 0.51 3.36 1.24
C ALA A 171 -0.32 4.47 0.58
N SER A 172 0.31 5.33 -0.22
CA SER A 172 -0.34 6.55 -0.75
C SER A 172 -0.39 6.66 -2.27
N GLY A 173 0.36 5.83 -3.01
CA GLY A 173 0.32 5.79 -4.47
C GLY A 173 -0.79 4.90 -5.03
N TYR A 174 -1.13 5.07 -6.32
CA TYR A 174 -2.07 4.18 -7.01
C TYR A 174 -1.55 2.73 -7.00
N ALA A 175 -2.39 1.79 -6.56
CA ALA A 175 -2.04 0.37 -6.44
C ALA A 175 -0.72 0.10 -5.66
N SER A 176 -0.37 0.99 -4.74
CA SER A 176 0.79 0.81 -3.85
C SER A 176 0.50 -0.19 -2.74
N GLY A 177 1.54 -0.83 -2.21
CA GLY A 177 1.38 -1.91 -1.23
C GLY A 177 2.44 -1.91 -0.14
N VAL A 178 2.01 -2.09 1.10
CA VAL A 178 2.88 -2.44 2.23
C VAL A 178 2.48 -3.78 2.82
N GLY A 179 3.40 -4.74 2.84
CA GLY A 179 3.13 -6.10 3.34
C GLY A 179 2.99 -6.18 4.88
N GLY A 180 3.66 -5.28 5.61
CA GLY A 180 3.58 -5.22 7.06
C GLY A 180 4.75 -4.48 7.69
N GLY A 181 5.22 -4.95 8.85
CA GLY A 181 6.33 -4.31 9.57
C GLY A 181 5.90 -3.02 10.27
N ARG A 182 6.84 -2.08 10.46
CA ARG A 182 6.57 -0.83 11.16
C ARG A 182 7.16 0.38 10.44
N TRP A 183 6.37 1.45 10.31
CA TRP A 183 6.79 2.72 9.69
C TRP A 183 7.28 2.61 8.24
N ASN A 184 6.81 1.62 7.48
CA ASN A 184 7.14 1.51 6.06
C ASN A 184 6.23 2.41 5.21
N VAL A 185 6.79 2.99 4.15
CA VAL A 185 6.11 3.93 3.25
C VAL A 185 6.21 3.43 1.81
N ALA A 186 5.07 3.31 1.12
CA ALA A 186 4.98 3.09 -0.32
C ALA A 186 4.17 4.25 -0.93
N SER A 187 4.85 5.29 -1.43
CA SER A 187 4.19 6.57 -1.73
C SER A 187 3.90 6.86 -3.20
N ALA A 188 4.58 6.17 -4.12
CA ALA A 188 4.38 6.32 -5.56
C ALA A 188 3.52 5.20 -6.16
N ASP A 189 3.06 5.42 -7.38
CA ASP A 189 2.23 4.45 -8.11
C ASP A 189 2.98 3.13 -8.32
N TYR A 190 2.30 2.03 -8.01
CA TYR A 190 2.83 0.66 -8.05
C TYR A 190 4.04 0.41 -7.13
N ALA A 191 4.35 1.33 -6.21
CA ALA A 191 5.44 1.15 -5.26
C ALA A 191 5.10 0.05 -4.23
N SER A 192 6.12 -0.70 -3.82
CA SER A 192 5.95 -1.78 -2.84
C SER A 192 7.01 -1.75 -1.73
N ALA A 193 6.56 -1.79 -0.48
CA ALA A 193 7.42 -2.06 0.67
C ALA A 193 6.95 -3.35 1.35
N SER A 194 7.65 -4.46 1.16
CA SER A 194 7.13 -5.78 1.60
C SER A 194 7.09 -5.93 3.13
N GLY A 195 7.92 -5.21 3.88
CA GLY A 195 7.92 -5.22 5.35
C GLY A 195 9.16 -4.53 5.94
N GLY A 196 9.53 -4.89 7.17
CA GLY A 196 10.70 -4.34 7.87
C GLY A 196 10.40 -3.11 8.71
N TYR A 197 11.40 -2.26 8.95
CA TYR A 197 11.31 -1.06 9.78
C TYR A 197 11.76 0.18 8.99
N GLU A 198 10.93 1.20 8.88
CA GLU A 198 11.29 2.49 8.24
C GLU A 198 11.77 2.40 6.77
N ASN A 199 11.27 1.44 5.99
CA ASN A 199 11.59 1.36 4.57
C ASN A 199 10.70 2.28 3.73
N THR A 200 11.27 2.92 2.71
CA THR A 200 10.56 3.87 1.83
C THR A 200 10.70 3.48 0.36
N ALA A 201 9.58 3.23 -0.31
CA ALA A 201 9.48 3.06 -1.76
C ALA A 201 8.70 4.26 -2.34
N SER A 202 9.40 5.22 -2.94
CA SER A 202 8.85 6.52 -3.36
C SER A 202 9.00 6.81 -4.86
N GLY A 203 9.65 5.94 -5.62
CA GLY A 203 9.70 6.00 -7.09
C GLY A 203 8.57 5.20 -7.76
N TYR A 204 8.20 5.56 -9.01
CA TYR A 204 7.21 4.80 -9.79
C TYR A 204 7.64 3.34 -9.95
N ALA A 205 6.78 2.38 -9.60
CA ALA A 205 7.09 0.95 -9.60
C ALA A 205 8.38 0.57 -8.84
N SER A 206 8.76 1.37 -7.84
CA SER A 206 9.90 1.07 -6.96
C SER A 206 9.58 -0.02 -5.96
N SER A 207 10.60 -0.71 -5.46
CA SER A 207 10.40 -1.77 -4.47
C SER A 207 11.48 -1.81 -3.38
N VAL A 208 11.03 -2.05 -2.15
CA VAL A 208 11.88 -2.44 -1.03
C VAL A 208 11.36 -3.75 -0.45
N SER A 209 12.17 -4.81 -0.51
CA SER A 209 11.71 -6.14 -0.08
C SER A 209 11.78 -6.36 1.45
N GLY A 210 12.49 -5.50 2.19
CA GLY A 210 12.55 -5.57 3.65
C GLY A 210 13.75 -4.83 4.23
N GLY A 211 14.20 -5.26 5.42
CA GLY A 211 15.33 -4.63 6.13
C GLY A 211 14.91 -3.43 6.97
N GLN A 212 15.86 -2.53 7.21
CA GLN A 212 15.67 -1.33 8.00
C GLN A 212 16.18 -0.07 7.27
N SER A 213 15.38 0.99 7.28
CA SER A 213 15.78 2.32 6.81
C SER A 213 16.30 2.33 5.37
N ASN A 214 15.79 1.45 4.50
CA ASN A 214 16.15 1.41 3.09
C ASN A 214 15.24 2.32 2.26
N GLU A 215 15.77 2.92 1.20
CA GLU A 215 15.06 3.85 0.32
C GLU A 215 15.19 3.46 -1.16
N ALA A 216 14.07 3.30 -1.86
CA ALA A 216 13.99 3.17 -3.31
C ALA A 216 13.18 4.35 -3.88
N SER A 217 13.86 5.40 -4.34
CA SER A 217 13.25 6.66 -4.80
C SER A 217 13.27 6.87 -6.32
N GLY A 218 14.12 6.12 -7.04
CA GLY A 218 14.13 6.14 -8.50
C GLY A 218 12.96 5.36 -9.12
N THR A 219 12.57 5.73 -10.34
CA THR A 219 11.60 4.95 -11.13
C THR A 219 12.15 3.55 -11.40
N SER A 220 11.37 2.51 -11.07
CA SER A 220 11.79 1.09 -11.14
C SER A 220 13.04 0.77 -10.31
N ALA A 221 13.38 1.61 -9.32
CA ALA A 221 14.47 1.34 -8.40
C ALA A 221 14.11 0.19 -7.45
N SER A 222 15.13 -0.57 -7.02
CA SER A 222 14.92 -1.71 -6.14
C SER A 222 15.96 -1.79 -5.03
N VAL A 223 15.52 -2.12 -3.82
CA VAL A 223 16.38 -2.50 -2.70
C VAL A 223 15.90 -3.85 -2.14
N SER A 224 16.73 -4.88 -2.24
CA SER A 224 16.32 -6.23 -1.78
C SER A 224 16.32 -6.37 -0.25
N GLY A 225 16.98 -5.48 0.49
CA GLY A 225 16.97 -5.46 1.95
C GLY A 225 18.20 -4.77 2.54
N GLY A 226 18.57 -5.13 3.77
CA GLY A 226 19.74 -4.59 4.47
C GLY A 226 19.41 -3.40 5.39
N TYR A 227 20.40 -2.55 5.66
CA TYR A 227 20.31 -1.40 6.56
C TYR A 227 20.82 -0.12 5.89
N GLU A 228 20.01 0.93 5.82
CA GLU A 228 20.41 2.24 5.26
C GLU A 228 20.91 2.17 3.80
N ASN A 229 20.30 1.34 2.95
CA ASN A 229 20.63 1.31 1.52
C ASN A 229 19.71 2.24 0.72
N THR A 230 20.26 2.90 -0.30
CA THR A 230 19.53 3.85 -1.15
C THR A 230 19.70 3.51 -2.64
N SER A 231 18.57 3.42 -3.36
CA SER A 231 18.52 3.27 -4.81
C SER A 231 17.69 4.42 -5.40
N SER A 232 18.35 5.43 -5.97
CA SER A 232 17.71 6.69 -6.39
C SER A 232 17.69 6.94 -7.90
N GLY A 233 18.48 6.21 -8.69
CA GLY A 233 18.49 6.32 -10.15
C GLY A 233 17.36 5.54 -10.85
N TYR A 234 17.06 5.89 -12.11
CA TYR A 234 16.13 5.11 -12.94
C TYR A 234 16.64 3.67 -13.12
N ALA A 235 15.79 2.68 -12.85
CA ALA A 235 16.13 1.26 -12.94
C ALA A 235 17.42 0.88 -12.17
N SER A 236 17.72 1.59 -11.09
CA SER A 236 18.85 1.30 -10.21
C SER A 236 18.55 0.14 -9.26
N GLY A 237 19.58 -0.48 -8.70
CA GLY A 237 19.39 -1.59 -7.77
C GLY A 237 20.46 -1.70 -6.69
N VAL A 238 20.00 -1.99 -5.46
CA VAL A 238 20.87 -2.42 -4.35
C VAL A 238 20.44 -3.80 -3.86
N GLY A 239 21.36 -4.77 -3.96
CA GLY A 239 21.09 -6.16 -3.56
C GLY A 239 21.03 -6.38 -2.04
N GLY A 240 21.57 -5.47 -1.23
CA GLY A 240 21.51 -5.52 0.23
C GLY A 240 22.73 -4.86 0.89
N GLY A 241 23.13 -5.35 2.06
CA GLY A 241 24.27 -4.82 2.81
C GLY A 241 23.91 -3.63 3.69
N ARG A 242 24.88 -2.74 3.96
CA ARG A 242 24.70 -1.57 4.79
C ARG A 242 25.27 -0.30 4.14
N GLY A 243 24.48 0.77 4.11
CA GLY A 243 24.96 2.09 3.68
C GLY A 243 25.30 2.19 2.19
N ASN A 244 24.77 1.30 1.33
CA ASN A 244 25.11 1.29 -0.09
C ASN A 244 24.22 2.25 -0.89
N LEU A 245 24.78 2.91 -1.90
CA LEU A 245 24.11 3.88 -2.76
C LEU A 245 24.21 3.49 -4.25
N ALA A 246 23.08 3.22 -4.89
CA ALA A 246 22.94 3.20 -6.35
C ALA A 246 22.27 4.51 -6.81
N GLY A 247 23.08 5.52 -7.09
CA GLY A 247 22.67 6.92 -7.21
C GLY A 247 22.18 7.35 -8.60
N ALA A 248 22.65 6.68 -9.65
CA ALA A 248 22.42 7.06 -11.05
C ALA A 248 21.62 6.02 -11.85
N ASP A 249 21.18 6.42 -13.04
CA ASP A 249 20.40 5.55 -13.92
C ASP A 249 21.16 4.29 -14.29
N TYR A 250 20.50 3.14 -14.17
CA TYR A 250 21.04 1.80 -14.37
C TYR A 250 22.23 1.45 -13.45
N ALA A 251 22.49 2.25 -12.40
CA ALA A 251 23.54 1.95 -11.44
C ALA A 251 23.17 0.73 -10.58
N SER A 252 24.18 -0.05 -10.21
CA SER A 252 23.97 -1.25 -9.38
C SER A 252 25.01 -1.39 -8.28
N VAL A 253 24.55 -1.74 -7.08
CA VAL A 253 25.40 -2.19 -5.98
C VAL A 253 24.91 -3.55 -5.51
N SER A 254 25.72 -4.60 -5.68
CA SER A 254 25.25 -5.95 -5.32
C SER A 254 25.15 -6.17 -3.79
N GLY A 255 25.96 -5.45 -3.00
CA GLY A 255 25.93 -5.49 -1.53
C GLY A 255 27.17 -4.87 -0.90
N GLY A 256 27.50 -5.26 0.33
CA GLY A 256 28.69 -4.78 1.06
C GLY A 256 28.40 -3.65 2.04
N TYR A 257 29.41 -2.86 2.38
CA TYR A 257 29.34 -1.75 3.33
C TYR A 257 29.78 -0.43 2.66
N GLU A 258 28.93 0.60 2.68
CA GLU A 258 29.26 1.95 2.20
C GLU A 258 29.73 2.05 0.74
N ASN A 259 29.26 1.17 -0.15
CA ASN A 259 29.63 1.25 -1.56
C ASN A 259 28.73 2.22 -2.34
N THR A 260 29.30 2.97 -3.29
CA THR A 260 28.60 3.98 -4.09
C THR A 260 28.78 3.72 -5.59
N ALA A 261 27.66 3.60 -6.31
CA ALA A 261 27.61 3.62 -7.78
C ALA A 261 26.83 4.87 -8.23
N SER A 262 27.53 5.91 -8.66
CA SER A 262 26.96 7.25 -8.94
C SER A 262 27.10 7.69 -10.41
N GLY A 263 27.77 6.90 -11.26
CA GLY A 263 27.81 7.12 -12.71
C GLY A 263 26.68 6.40 -13.47
N TYR A 264 26.30 6.90 -14.65
CA TYR A 264 25.33 6.21 -15.51
C TYR A 264 25.80 4.80 -15.85
N ALA A 265 24.96 3.79 -15.61
CA ALA A 265 25.29 2.36 -15.78
C ALA A 265 26.57 1.91 -15.02
N SER A 266 26.91 2.59 -13.92
CA SER A 266 28.04 2.20 -13.07
C SER A 266 27.69 0.99 -12.20
N SER A 267 28.71 0.26 -11.74
CA SER A 267 28.49 -0.91 -10.90
C SER A 267 29.55 -1.09 -9.81
N VAL A 268 29.09 -1.50 -8.62
CA VAL A 268 29.94 -2.02 -7.56
C VAL A 268 29.46 -3.40 -7.14
N SER A 269 30.31 -4.42 -7.30
CA SER A 269 29.92 -5.81 -7.01
C SER A 269 29.94 -6.15 -5.51
N GLY A 270 30.56 -5.33 -4.67
CA GLY A 270 30.58 -5.51 -3.22
C GLY A 270 31.79 -4.85 -2.55
N GLY A 271 32.17 -5.35 -1.37
CA GLY A 271 33.31 -4.84 -0.60
C GLY A 271 32.92 -3.72 0.37
N GLN A 272 33.90 -2.88 0.72
CA GLN A 272 33.75 -1.77 1.64
C GLN A 272 34.20 -0.45 1.01
N SER A 273 33.36 0.58 1.10
CA SER A 273 33.71 1.97 0.76
C SER A 273 34.25 2.13 -0.67
N ASN A 274 33.78 1.31 -1.61
CA ASN A 274 34.17 1.44 -3.01
C ASN A 274 33.27 2.42 -3.77
N GLU A 275 33.82 3.15 -4.73
CA GLU A 275 33.12 4.16 -5.52
C GLU A 275 33.28 3.94 -7.03
N ALA A 276 32.17 3.84 -7.76
CA ALA A 276 32.12 3.88 -9.22
C ALA A 276 31.31 5.10 -9.67
N SER A 277 32.00 6.21 -9.99
CA SER A 277 31.36 7.50 -10.30
C SER A 277 31.39 7.89 -11.78
N GLY A 278 32.21 7.23 -12.60
CA GLY A 278 32.24 7.44 -14.05
C GLY A 278 31.12 6.71 -14.80
N THR A 279 30.78 7.17 -16.01
CA THR A 279 29.82 6.49 -16.89
C THR A 279 30.32 5.10 -17.23
N SER A 280 29.52 4.06 -17.00
CA SER A 280 29.91 2.65 -17.19
C SER A 280 31.16 2.23 -16.39
N ALA A 281 31.49 2.98 -15.33
CA ALA A 281 32.59 2.62 -14.45
C ALA A 281 32.24 1.38 -13.61
N SER A 282 33.24 0.60 -13.24
CA SER A 282 33.04 -0.61 -12.44
C SER A 282 34.09 -0.80 -11.35
N VAL A 283 33.64 -1.26 -10.19
CA VAL A 283 34.50 -1.78 -9.13
C VAL A 283 34.04 -3.18 -8.74
N SER A 284 34.88 -4.19 -8.93
CA SER A 284 34.50 -5.58 -8.65
C SER A 284 34.53 -5.93 -7.15
N GLY A 285 35.12 -5.09 -6.29
CA GLY A 285 35.10 -5.24 -4.84
C GLY A 285 36.33 -4.63 -4.17
N GLY A 286 36.65 -5.10 -2.96
CA GLY A 286 37.81 -4.63 -2.19
C GLY A 286 37.46 -3.56 -1.15
N TYR A 287 38.45 -2.76 -0.75
CA TYR A 287 38.33 -1.71 0.26
C TYR A 287 38.83 -0.37 -0.30
N GLU A 288 37.99 0.66 -0.28
CA GLU A 288 38.35 2.02 -0.70
C GLU A 288 38.94 2.11 -2.11
N ASN A 289 38.33 1.43 -3.08
CA ASN A 289 38.70 1.58 -4.49
C ASN A 289 37.77 2.57 -5.21
N THR A 290 38.32 3.36 -6.14
CA THR A 290 37.59 4.39 -6.88
C THR A 290 37.79 4.23 -8.39
N ALA A 291 36.70 4.09 -9.14
CA ALA A 291 36.65 4.19 -10.59
C ALA A 291 35.84 5.44 -10.98
N SER A 292 36.52 6.57 -11.21
CA SER A 292 35.88 7.87 -11.46
C SER A 292 35.94 8.35 -12.91
N GLY A 293 36.77 7.73 -13.76
CA GLY A 293 36.75 7.95 -15.19
C GLY A 293 35.62 7.20 -15.89
N ASP A 294 35.12 7.71 -17.02
CA ASP A 294 34.17 6.97 -17.84
C ASP A 294 34.81 5.69 -18.39
N ALA A 295 34.05 4.59 -18.34
CA ALA A 295 34.48 3.23 -18.64
C ALA A 295 35.75 2.81 -17.87
N ALA A 296 36.04 3.47 -16.74
CA ALA A 296 37.14 3.07 -15.87
C ALA A 296 36.78 1.82 -15.08
N SER A 297 37.80 1.03 -14.72
CA SER A 297 37.59 -0.20 -13.96
C SER A 297 38.63 -0.40 -12.86
N VAL A 298 38.16 -0.89 -11.72
CA VAL A 298 39.01 -1.44 -10.67
C VAL A 298 38.58 -2.87 -10.35
N GLY A 299 39.47 -3.83 -10.58
CA GLY A 299 39.20 -5.25 -10.36
C GLY A 299 39.16 -5.67 -8.89
N GLY A 300 39.70 -4.85 -7.98
CA GLY A 300 39.65 -5.09 -6.53
C GLY A 300 40.85 -4.51 -5.80
N GLY A 301 41.21 -5.10 -4.65
CA GLY A 301 42.35 -4.65 -3.84
C GLY A 301 41.98 -3.55 -2.85
N GLN A 302 42.95 -2.70 -2.52
CA GLN A 302 42.81 -1.63 -1.54
C GLN A 302 43.32 -0.29 -2.10
N TRP A 303 42.60 0.81 -1.89
CA TRP A 303 43.07 2.16 -2.23
C TRP A 303 43.45 2.38 -3.71
N ASN A 304 42.88 1.61 -4.65
CA ASN A 304 43.20 1.79 -6.06
C ASN A 304 42.30 2.84 -6.71
N LEU A 305 42.87 3.65 -7.60
CA LEU A 305 42.19 4.75 -8.29
C LEU A 305 42.33 4.60 -9.82
N ALA A 306 41.21 4.55 -10.53
CA ALA A 306 41.14 4.68 -11.99
C ALA A 306 40.33 5.93 -12.35
N SER A 307 40.98 7.04 -12.71
CA SER A 307 40.36 8.37 -12.72
C SER A 307 40.16 9.02 -14.08
N ASN A 308 40.47 8.34 -15.18
CA ASN A 308 40.36 8.89 -16.54
C ASN A 308 39.65 7.91 -17.48
N TYR A 309 39.30 8.36 -18.69
CA TYR A 309 38.57 7.58 -19.68
C TYR A 309 39.32 6.27 -20.00
N TYR A 310 38.65 5.12 -19.88
CA TYR A 310 39.23 3.78 -20.03
C TYR A 310 40.40 3.42 -19.10
N ALA A 311 40.64 4.18 -18.02
CA ALA A 311 41.66 3.82 -17.05
C ALA A 311 41.31 2.49 -16.35
N SER A 312 42.31 1.64 -16.12
CA SER A 312 42.09 0.34 -15.47
C SER A 312 43.14 0.00 -14.42
N VAL A 313 42.69 -0.52 -13.29
CA VAL A 313 43.54 -1.12 -12.26
C VAL A 313 43.02 -2.52 -11.96
N SER A 314 43.80 -3.55 -12.27
CA SER A 314 43.33 -4.94 -12.05
C SER A 314 43.23 -5.29 -10.56
N GLY A 315 44.04 -4.66 -9.70
CA GLY A 315 44.01 -4.83 -8.25
C GLY A 315 45.26 -4.25 -7.57
N GLY A 316 45.57 -4.73 -6.37
CA GLY A 316 46.76 -4.32 -5.61
C GLY A 316 46.47 -3.34 -4.47
N TYR A 317 47.48 -2.60 -4.02
CA TYR A 317 47.38 -1.61 -2.95
C TYR A 317 47.82 -0.24 -3.46
N GLU A 318 46.98 0.79 -3.36
CA GLU A 318 47.37 2.19 -3.60
C GLU A 318 47.88 2.48 -5.04
N ASN A 319 47.34 1.80 -6.06
CA ASN A 319 47.75 2.09 -7.44
C ASN A 319 46.85 3.18 -8.06
N THR A 320 47.43 4.16 -8.76
CA THR A 320 46.70 5.23 -9.47
C THR A 320 46.89 5.20 -11.00
N ALA A 321 45.82 4.92 -11.77
CA ALA A 321 45.75 5.11 -13.22
C ALA A 321 44.97 6.39 -13.54
N SER A 322 45.66 7.44 -13.97
CA SER A 322 45.08 8.76 -14.24
C SER A 322 45.25 9.26 -15.69
N GLY A 323 45.96 8.52 -16.53
CA GLY A 323 46.06 8.80 -17.96
C GLY A 323 44.90 8.21 -18.78
N TYR A 324 44.59 8.80 -19.94
CA TYR A 324 43.61 8.24 -20.88
C TYR A 324 44.03 6.83 -21.29
N ALA A 325 43.16 5.83 -21.10
CA ALA A 325 43.45 4.42 -21.34
C ALA A 325 44.70 3.89 -20.60
N ALA A 326 45.09 4.50 -19.48
CA ALA A 326 46.17 4.00 -18.65
C ALA A 326 45.78 2.65 -18.01
N SER A 327 46.74 1.73 -17.89
CA SER A 327 46.46 0.39 -17.35
C SER A 327 47.49 -0.04 -16.32
N MET A 328 47.01 -0.68 -15.26
CA MET A 328 47.87 -1.30 -14.26
C MET A 328 47.38 -2.70 -13.92
N SER A 329 48.30 -3.66 -13.93
CA SER A 329 47.96 -5.06 -13.63
C SER A 329 48.01 -5.38 -12.13
N GLY A 330 48.61 -4.53 -11.30
CA GLY A 330 48.62 -4.67 -9.85
C GLY A 330 49.82 -4.02 -9.17
N GLY A 331 50.27 -4.60 -8.06
CA GLY A 331 51.40 -4.12 -7.28
C GLY A 331 50.99 -3.17 -6.15
N ARG A 332 51.96 -2.39 -5.67
CA ARG A 332 51.78 -1.45 -4.58
C ARG A 332 52.28 -0.06 -4.96
N SER A 333 51.46 0.96 -4.74
CA SER A 333 51.87 2.38 -4.84
C SER A 333 52.40 2.77 -6.23
N ASN A 334 51.88 2.13 -7.30
CA ASN A 334 52.26 2.45 -8.68
C ASN A 334 51.39 3.56 -9.28
N GLN A 335 51.94 4.31 -10.25
CA GLN A 335 51.25 5.39 -10.94
C GLN A 335 51.39 5.26 -12.47
N ALA A 336 50.27 5.28 -13.19
CA ALA A 336 50.21 5.37 -14.64
C ALA A 336 49.43 6.63 -15.04
N SER A 337 50.14 7.73 -15.34
CA SER A 337 49.52 9.05 -15.58
C SER A 337 49.60 9.52 -17.03
N GLY A 338 50.44 8.93 -17.87
CA GLY A 338 50.52 9.25 -19.30
C GLY A 338 49.40 8.62 -20.13
N THR A 339 49.14 9.15 -21.33
CA THR A 339 48.16 8.58 -22.26
C THR A 339 48.56 7.17 -22.65
N SER A 340 47.71 6.17 -22.43
CA SER A 340 47.99 4.75 -22.68
C SER A 340 49.24 4.25 -21.97
N ALA A 341 49.63 4.88 -20.85
CA ALA A 341 50.72 4.43 -20.02
C ALA A 341 50.36 3.10 -19.33
N SER A 342 51.37 2.26 -19.06
CA SER A 342 51.17 0.97 -18.41
C SER A 342 52.18 0.70 -17.30
N VAL A 343 51.70 0.12 -16.20
CA VAL A 343 52.56 -0.46 -15.17
C VAL A 343 52.09 -1.90 -14.90
N SER A 344 52.90 -2.89 -15.26
CA SER A 344 52.53 -4.29 -15.10
C SER A 344 52.56 -4.76 -13.63
N GLY A 345 53.19 -4.01 -12.73
CA GLY A 345 53.20 -4.31 -11.30
C GLY A 345 54.40 -3.71 -10.57
N GLY A 346 54.78 -4.32 -9.44
CA GLY A 346 55.92 -3.89 -8.62
C GLY A 346 55.54 -2.88 -7.54
N TYR A 347 56.54 -2.14 -7.05
CA TYR A 347 56.42 -1.20 -5.94
C TYR A 347 56.95 0.20 -6.33
N ASP A 348 56.15 1.24 -6.11
CA ASP A 348 56.53 2.65 -6.35
C ASP A 348 56.98 2.94 -7.80
N ASN A 349 56.40 2.30 -8.82
CA ASN A 349 56.75 2.59 -10.21
C ASN A 349 55.84 3.67 -10.81
N THR A 350 56.41 4.55 -11.64
CA THR A 350 55.72 5.66 -12.30
C THR A 350 55.90 5.60 -13.82
N ALA A 351 54.81 5.50 -14.56
CA ALA A 351 54.76 5.69 -16.01
C ALA A 351 53.98 6.98 -16.33
N SER A 352 54.68 8.08 -16.57
CA SER A 352 54.10 9.42 -16.75
C SER A 352 54.15 9.95 -18.19
N GLY A 353 55.01 9.38 -19.04
CA GLY A 353 55.04 9.72 -20.47
C GLY A 353 53.90 9.07 -21.27
N ASP A 354 53.51 9.68 -22.39
CA ASP A 354 52.54 9.08 -23.31
C ASP A 354 53.09 7.78 -23.90
N LEU A 355 52.30 6.71 -23.85
CA LEU A 355 52.67 5.35 -24.25
C LEU A 355 53.88 4.80 -23.46
N ALA A 356 54.19 5.37 -22.29
CA ALA A 356 55.25 4.89 -21.43
C ALA A 356 54.86 3.55 -20.77
N SER A 357 55.85 2.69 -20.53
CA SER A 357 55.60 1.39 -19.90
C SER A 357 56.66 1.03 -18.87
N VAL A 358 56.21 0.55 -17.72
CA VAL A 358 57.07 -0.08 -16.71
C VAL A 358 56.63 -1.53 -16.56
N SER A 359 57.54 -2.46 -16.85
CA SER A 359 57.27 -3.90 -16.78
C SER A 359 57.22 -4.44 -15.34
N GLY A 360 57.73 -3.69 -14.36
CA GLY A 360 57.69 -4.05 -12.93
C GLY A 360 58.87 -3.50 -12.16
N GLY A 361 59.21 -4.14 -11.03
CA GLY A 361 60.35 -3.80 -10.20
C GLY A 361 60.04 -2.76 -9.12
N GLN A 362 61.06 -2.02 -8.68
CA GLN A 362 60.92 -1.00 -7.64
C GLN A 362 61.42 0.37 -8.09
N SER A 363 60.62 1.42 -7.83
CA SER A 363 61.02 2.83 -7.99
C SER A 363 61.52 3.19 -9.41
N ASN A 364 60.91 2.60 -10.44
CA ASN A 364 61.22 2.93 -11.83
C ASN A 364 60.37 4.11 -12.31
N GLU A 365 60.97 5.01 -13.08
CA GLU A 365 60.30 6.17 -13.67
C GLU A 365 60.45 6.16 -15.20
N ALA A 366 59.32 6.09 -15.90
CA ALA A 366 59.22 6.21 -17.35
C ALA A 366 58.47 7.51 -17.71
N SER A 367 59.20 8.60 -17.92
CA SER A 367 58.63 9.95 -18.10
C SER A 367 58.65 10.47 -19.54
N GLY A 368 59.42 9.84 -20.42
CA GLY A 368 59.42 10.17 -21.85
C GLY A 368 58.24 9.54 -22.61
N SER A 369 57.81 10.17 -23.71
CA SER A 369 56.90 9.52 -24.65
C SER A 369 57.55 8.27 -25.22
N TYR A 370 56.82 7.15 -25.24
CA TYR A 370 57.32 5.82 -25.63
C TYR A 370 58.48 5.29 -24.75
N ASP A 371 58.69 5.86 -23.56
CA ASP A 371 59.74 5.40 -22.64
C ASP A 371 59.38 4.02 -22.05
N TRP A 372 60.38 3.15 -21.94
CA TRP A 372 60.19 1.82 -21.39
C TRP A 372 61.24 1.51 -20.33
N ARG A 373 60.78 0.97 -19.19
CA ARG A 373 61.63 0.46 -18.12
C ARG A 373 61.30 -1.01 -17.86
N GLY A 374 62.30 -1.87 -18.00
CA GLY A 374 62.18 -3.31 -17.71
C GLY A 374 62.03 -3.64 -16.22
N GLY A 375 62.39 -2.70 -15.34
CA GLY A 375 62.33 -2.86 -13.89
C GLY A 375 63.66 -3.28 -13.25
N SER A 376 63.86 -2.84 -12.01
CA SER A 376 64.89 -3.31 -11.09
C SER A 376 64.37 -4.52 -10.28
N CYS A 377 65.26 -5.44 -9.91
CA CYS A 377 64.91 -6.68 -9.21
C CYS A 377 64.30 -6.38 -7.81
N TYR A 378 63.04 -6.77 -7.55
CA TYR A 378 62.38 -6.62 -6.25
C TYR A 378 62.87 -7.64 -5.20
N PHE A 379 63.39 -8.79 -5.66
CA PHE A 379 64.08 -9.82 -4.87
C PHE A 379 65.26 -10.36 -5.70
N CYS A 380 66.44 -9.78 -5.55
CA CYS A 380 67.67 -10.46 -5.94
C CYS A 380 68.36 -10.87 -4.64
N GLU A 381 68.31 -12.17 -4.30
CA GLU A 381 69.38 -12.73 -3.47
C GLU A 381 70.66 -12.69 -4.31
N GLU A 382 71.72 -12.13 -3.73
CA GLU A 382 73.03 -11.92 -4.37
C GLU A 382 73.71 -13.21 -4.86
#